data_AF-A0A1X0VBL6-F1
#
_entry.id   AF-A0A1X0VBL6-F1
#
_cell.length_a   1.000
_cell.length_b   1.000
_cell.length_c   1.000
_cell.angle_alpha   90.00
_cell.angle_beta   90.00
_cell.angle_gamma   90.00
#
_symmetry.space_group_name_H-M   'P 1'
#
loop_
_entity.id
_entity.type
_entity.pdbx_description
1 polymer ?
#
loop_
_entity_poly.entity_id
_entity_poly.type
_entity_poly.pdbx_seq_one_letter_code
_entity_poly.pdbx_strand_id
1 'polypeptide(L)'
;TIEDPVEINAPAFVQLQVNETAGIDYTELIKVALRHRPEILLIGEIRDVKTDQAVIQAALSGHFGLKSIFETGFKRHSEPRLPSTAQINH
;
A
#
# COMPACT_ATOMS: atom_id res chain seq x y z
N THR A 1 4.99 -0.41 -1.07
CA THR A 1 3.68 0.20 -1.29
C THR A 1 2.74 -0.28 -0.21
N ILE A 2 1.71 0.51 0.13
CA ILE A 2 0.63 0.12 1.06
C ILE A 2 -0.68 0.33 0.31
N GLU A 3 -1.45 -0.74 0.08
CA GLU A 3 -2.62 -0.74 -0.81
C GLU A 3 -3.78 -1.56 -0.22
N ASP A 4 -4.99 -1.36 -0.76
CA ASP A 4 -6.19 -2.13 -0.40
C ASP A 4 -7.13 -2.36 -1.60
N PRO A 5 -7.09 -3.54 -2.26
CA PRO A 5 -6.05 -4.56 -2.21
C PRO A 5 -4.86 -4.21 -3.13
N VAL A 6 -3.80 -5.02 -3.09
CA VAL A 6 -2.72 -4.94 -4.09
C VAL A 6 -3.26 -5.39 -5.45
N GLU A 7 -3.17 -4.52 -6.47
CA GLU A 7 -3.76 -4.79 -7.80
C GLU A 7 -2.84 -5.63 -8.70
N ILE A 8 -1.55 -5.28 -8.75
CA ILE A 8 -0.54 -5.94 -9.58
C ILE A 8 0.69 -6.24 -8.72
N ASN A 9 1.20 -7.47 -8.83
CA ASN A 9 2.44 -7.85 -8.18
C ASN A 9 3.62 -7.19 -8.90
N ALA A 10 4.36 -6.35 -8.18
CA ALA A 10 5.55 -5.68 -8.63
C ALA A 10 6.74 -6.15 -7.78
N PRO A 11 7.50 -7.17 -8.22
CA PRO A 11 8.54 -7.82 -7.42
C PRO A 11 9.67 -6.89 -6.95
N ALA A 12 9.82 -5.74 -7.61
CA ALA A 12 10.80 -4.71 -7.23
C ALA A 12 10.41 -3.93 -5.96
N PHE A 13 9.16 -4.07 -5.49
CA PHE A 13 8.65 -3.36 -4.32
C PHE A 13 8.22 -4.34 -3.24
N VAL A 14 8.45 -3.95 -1.98
CA VAL A 14 7.71 -4.56 -0.87
C VAL A 14 6.30 -4.01 -0.90
N GLN A 15 5.31 -4.87 -1.16
CA GLN A 15 3.89 -4.50 -1.23
C GLN A 15 3.18 -5.01 0.01
N LEU A 16 2.61 -4.09 0.79
CA LEU A 16 1.84 -4.37 2.00
C LEU A 16 0.36 -4.15 1.69
N GLN A 17 -0.48 -5.07 2.12
CA GLN A 17 -1.92 -4.97 1.94
C GLN A 17 -2.62 -4.75 3.27
N VAL A 18 -3.59 -3.86 3.30
CA VAL A 18 -4.52 -3.72 4.43
C VAL A 18 -5.25 -5.03 4.66
N ASN A 19 -5.44 -5.36 5.94
CA ASN A 19 -6.26 -6.48 6.36
C ASN A 19 -7.08 -6.08 7.58
N GLU A 20 -8.26 -5.49 7.32
CA GLU A 20 -9.18 -5.05 8.36
C GLU A 20 -9.63 -6.20 9.27
N THR A 21 -9.81 -7.41 8.71
CA THR A 21 -10.22 -8.59 9.51
C THR A 21 -9.17 -9.02 10.53
N ALA A 22 -7.89 -8.76 10.27
CA ALA A 22 -6.79 -8.99 11.20
C ALA A 22 -6.40 -7.73 12.01
N GLY A 23 -7.13 -6.62 11.86
CA GLY A 23 -6.82 -5.34 12.51
C GLY A 23 -5.56 -4.65 11.99
N ILE A 24 -5.13 -4.98 10.77
CA ILE A 24 -3.95 -4.39 10.12
C ILE A 24 -4.45 -3.26 9.21
N ASP A 25 -4.42 -2.04 9.72
CA ASP A 25 -4.85 -0.83 9.00
C ASP A 25 -3.67 -0.07 8.37
N TYR A 26 -3.98 1.01 7.64
CA TYR A 26 -2.98 1.88 7.02
C TYR A 26 -1.99 2.46 8.04
N THR A 27 -2.45 2.85 9.23
CA THR A 27 -1.60 3.49 10.23
C THR A 27 -0.58 2.50 10.77
N GLU A 28 -0.99 1.26 11.05
CA GLU A 28 -0.09 0.19 11.46
C GLU A 28 0.90 -0.19 10.37
N LEU A 29 0.45 -0.30 9.12
CA LEU A 29 1.33 -0.60 7.99
C LEU A 29 2.35 0.52 7.72
N ILE A 30 1.98 1.79 7.89
CA ILE A 30 2.91 2.92 7.79
C ILE A 30 4.01 2.82 8.85
N LYS A 31 3.65 2.52 10.11
CA LYS A 31 4.64 2.32 11.18
C LYS A 31 5.59 1.16 10.87
N VAL A 32 5.05 0.04 10.38
CA VAL A 32 5.85 -1.12 9.97
C VAL A 32 6.80 -0.73 8.84
N ALA A 33 6.29 -0.09 7.79
CA ALA A 33 7.08 0.34 6.65
C ALA A 33 8.24 1.24 7.09
N LEU A 34 7.99 2.23 7.95
CA LEU A 34 9.03 3.14 8.45
C LEU A 34 10.16 2.46 9.22
N ARG A 35 9.90 1.33 9.90
CA ARG A 35 10.95 0.55 10.58
C ARG A 35 11.97 -0.04 9.61
N HIS A 36 11.58 -0.25 8.35
CA HIS A 36 12.47 -0.71 7.29
C HIS A 36 13.29 0.43 6.66
N ARG A 37 13.13 1.67 7.13
CA ARG A 37 13.82 2.87 6.61
C ARG A 37 13.70 2.99 5.07
N PRO A 38 12.48 3.01 4.51
CA PRO A 38 12.28 3.04 3.08
C PRO A 38 12.76 4.38 2.51
N GLU A 39 13.34 4.34 1.33
CA GLU A 39 13.64 5.56 0.55
C GLU A 39 12.35 6.13 -0.06
N ILE A 40 11.45 5.27 -0.52
CA ILE A 40 10.17 5.68 -1.11
C ILE A 40 9.05 4.89 -0.44
N LEU A 41 8.05 5.61 0.06
CA LEU A 41 6.80 5.04 0.59
C LEU A 41 5.64 5.48 -0.30
N LEU A 42 5.04 4.50 -0.98
CA LEU A 42 3.81 4.70 -1.77
C LEU A 42 2.61 4.23 -0.95
N ILE A 43 1.60 5.08 -0.83
CA ILE A 43 0.32 4.79 -0.17
C ILE A 43 -0.77 4.91 -1.23
N GLY A 44 -1.58 3.87 -1.43
CA GLY A 44 -2.60 3.84 -2.48
C GLY A 44 -3.64 4.94 -2.31
N GLU A 45 -4.12 5.18 -1.08
CA GLU A 45 -5.08 6.24 -0.77
C GLU A 45 -5.01 6.67 0.71
N ILE A 46 -5.56 7.85 1.01
CA ILE A 46 -5.76 8.33 2.38
C ILE A 46 -7.26 8.37 2.65
N ARG A 47 -7.74 7.47 3.51
CA ARG A 47 -9.17 7.31 3.81
C ARG A 47 -9.64 8.14 5.00
N ASP A 48 -8.72 8.53 5.89
CA ASP A 48 -9.05 9.16 7.16
C ASP A 48 -7.92 10.06 7.69
N VAL A 49 -8.26 10.89 8.67
CA VAL A 49 -7.36 11.88 9.28
C VAL A 49 -6.19 11.23 10.02
N LYS A 50 -6.35 10.03 10.59
CA LYS A 50 -5.25 9.35 11.30
C LYS A 50 -4.21 8.87 10.30
N THR A 51 -4.65 8.31 9.19
CA THR A 51 -3.77 7.92 8.07
C THR A 51 -3.04 9.15 7.51
N ASP A 52 -3.74 10.27 7.32
CA ASP A 52 -3.12 11.54 6.90
C ASP A 52 -2.04 12.02 7.86
N GLN A 53 -2.35 12.07 9.15
CA GLN A 53 -1.38 12.44 10.19
C GLN A 53 -0.16 11.52 10.18
N ALA A 54 -0.36 10.20 10.04
CA ALA A 54 0.74 9.25 9.98
C ALA A 54 1.65 9.48 8.77
N VAL A 55 1.08 9.78 7.60
CA VAL A 55 1.84 10.13 6.38
C VAL A 55 2.62 11.43 6.56
N ILE A 56 2.00 12.46 7.14
CA ILE A 56 2.66 13.74 7.42
C ILE A 56 3.84 13.54 8.39
N GLN A 57 3.64 12.78 9.47
CA GLN A 57 4.71 12.47 10.42
C GLN A 57 5.84 11.67 9.76
N ALA A 58 5.50 10.71 8.89
CA ALA A 58 6.46 9.98 8.08
C ALA A 58 7.32 10.93 7.23
N ALA A 59 6.70 11.91 6.57
CA ALA A 59 7.37 12.90 5.73
C ALA A 59 8.29 13.82 6.53
N LEU A 60 7.85 14.29 7.69
CA LEU A 60 8.62 15.18 8.56
C LEU A 60 9.78 14.47 9.29
N SER A 61 9.75 13.15 9.39
CA SER A 61 10.78 12.36 10.07
C SER A 61 12.13 12.31 9.35
N GLY A 62 12.25 12.87 8.14
CA GLY A 62 13.51 12.95 7.40
C GLY A 62 13.95 11.63 6.75
N HIS A 63 13.08 10.62 6.69
CA HIS A 63 13.29 9.47 5.80
C HIS A 63 13.15 9.97 4.35
N PHE A 64 14.29 9.97 3.65
CA PHE A 64 14.63 10.82 2.51
C PHE A 64 13.79 10.51 1.25
N GLY A 65 13.07 11.50 0.71
CA GLY A 65 12.43 11.43 -0.60
C GLY A 65 11.01 10.88 -0.64
N LEU A 66 10.16 11.25 0.32
CA LEU A 66 8.73 10.89 0.29
C LEU A 66 8.03 11.49 -0.96
N LYS A 67 8.05 10.75 -2.06
CA LYS A 67 7.17 10.96 -3.21
C LYS A 67 5.87 10.20 -2.93
N SER A 68 4.98 10.82 -2.17
CA SER A 68 3.61 10.35 -2.04
C SER A 68 2.90 10.61 -3.36
N ILE A 69 2.65 9.57 -4.15
CA ILE A 69 1.63 9.63 -5.19
C ILE A 69 0.31 9.34 -4.48
N PHE A 70 -0.53 10.36 -4.36
CA PHE A 70 -1.91 10.20 -3.91
C PHE A 70 -2.72 9.84 -5.15
N GLU A 71 -3.06 8.57 -5.32
CA GLU A 71 -4.04 8.20 -6.33
C GLU A 71 -5.41 8.29 -5.69
N THR A 72 -6.15 9.37 -5.97
CA THR A 72 -7.59 9.44 -5.68
C THR A 72 -8.24 8.44 -6.62
N GLY A 73 -8.38 7.18 -6.19
CA GLY A 73 -8.79 6.09 -7.05
C GLY A 73 -10.10 6.38 -7.77
N PHE A 74 -10.02 6.64 -9.08
CA PHE A 74 -11.14 6.38 -9.99
C PHE A 74 -11.00 4.93 -10.43
N LYS A 75 -11.63 4.00 -9.70
CA LYS A 75 -11.75 2.60 -10.14
C LYS A 75 -12.57 2.58 -11.42
N ARG A 76 -11.93 2.43 -12.58
CA ARG A 76 -12.63 1.97 -13.78
C ARG A 76 -13.03 0.51 -13.54
N HIS A 77 -14.30 0.35 -13.24
CA HIS A 77 -14.97 -0.94 -13.08
C HIS A 77 -14.99 -1.69 -14.42
N SER A 78 -13.90 -2.39 -14.79
CA SER A 78 -13.91 -3.48 -15.78
C SER A 78 -12.51 -4.06 -16.05
N GLU A 79 -11.98 -4.91 -15.17
CA GLU A 79 -11.08 -5.98 -15.62
C GLU A 79 -11.53 -7.31 -14.98
N PRO A 80 -11.80 -8.34 -15.79
CA PRO A 80 -12.28 -9.61 -15.28
C PRO A 80 -11.16 -10.34 -14.55
N ARG A 81 -11.43 -10.72 -13.31
CA ARG A 81 -10.57 -11.56 -12.46
C ARG A 81 -10.34 -12.90 -13.16
N LEU A 82 -9.13 -13.16 -13.66
CA LEU A 82 -8.78 -14.47 -14.18
C LEU A 82 -8.86 -15.50 -13.03
N PRO A 83 -9.60 -16.62 -13.19
CA PRO A 83 -9.71 -17.61 -12.14
C PRO A 83 -8.39 -18.34 -11.91
N SER A 84 -8.04 -18.49 -10.64
CA SER A 84 -6.94 -19.31 -10.13
C SER A 84 -7.23 -20.79 -10.39
N THR A 85 -6.94 -21.26 -11.60
CA THR A 85 -6.82 -22.69 -11.92
C THR A 85 -5.81 -22.85 -13.04
N ALA A 86 -4.53 -22.83 -12.66
CA ALA A 86 -3.46 -23.44 -13.43
C ALA A 86 -2.49 -24.12 -12.45
N GLN A 87 -3.02 -25.03 -11.63
CA GLN A 87 -2.28 -26.27 -11.41
C GLN A 87 -2.41 -27.07 -12.70
N ILE A 88 -1.37 -27.09 -13.52
CA ILE A 88 -1.20 -28.12 -14.55
C ILE A 88 0.24 -28.61 -14.45
N ASN A 89 0.34 -29.90 -14.21
CA ASN A 89 1.55 -30.70 -14.10
C ASN A 89 2.53 -30.47 -15.26
N HIS A 90 3.82 -30.34 -14.96
CA HIS A 90 4.87 -31.30 -15.33
C HIS A 90 6.22 -30.89 -14.74
#